data_AF-A0A9D7RL48-F1
#
_entry.id   AF-A0A9D7RL48-F1
#
_cell.length_a   1.000
_cell.length_b   1.000
_cell.length_c   1.000
_cell.angle_alpha   90.00
_cell.angle_beta   90.00
_cell.angle_gamma   90.00
#
_symmetry.space_group_name_H-M   'P 1'
#
loop_
_entity.id
_entity.type
_entity.pdbx_description
1 polymer ?
#
loop_
_entity_poly.entity_id
_entity_poly.type
_entity_poly.pdbx_seq_one_letter_code
_entity_poly.pdbx_strand_id
1 'polypeptide(L)'
;MKRTTLLLLLLPFAHLVVAGSGLVRWAYGPFGTVGDAAFVVEDGRIYQALGPFGQRGPCIYVFTEEEVFHSQDAFGTKGQGAFRADGDKLFRCQGTFCTKGACALILEGTKVYRGEGAFCTRSDGAFLIDGNTVFLAEGPFVHRTDAILQVVGDVPMIALLTILAGL
;
A
#
# COMPACT_ATOMS: atom_id res chain seq x y z
N MET A 1 10.39 -18.57 59.06
CA MET A 1 9.98 -17.18 58.78
C MET A 1 10.69 -16.74 57.50
N LYS A 2 9.90 -16.40 56.46
CA LYS A 2 10.23 -15.67 55.21
C LYS A 2 11.26 -16.34 54.24
N ARG A 3 10.84 -16.88 53.08
CA ARG A 3 10.39 -16.21 51.83
C ARG A 3 11.52 -15.41 51.18
N THR A 4 11.84 -15.45 49.88
CA THR A 4 11.38 -16.13 48.66
C THR A 4 12.41 -15.66 47.62
N THR A 5 13.20 -16.53 47.00
CA THR A 5 14.14 -16.11 45.94
C THR A 5 13.37 -15.91 44.64
N LEU A 6 13.42 -14.69 44.13
CA LEU A 6 12.69 -14.17 42.98
C LEU A 6 13.16 -14.85 41.68
N LEU A 7 12.27 -15.58 40.99
CA LEU A 7 12.50 -16.09 39.65
C LEU A 7 12.09 -15.00 38.64
N LEU A 8 13.06 -14.32 38.02
CA LEU A 8 12.82 -13.30 37.01
C LEU A 8 12.52 -13.98 35.67
N LEU A 9 11.23 -14.01 35.29
CA LEU A 9 10.74 -14.51 34.00
C LEU A 9 10.95 -13.42 32.94
N LEU A 10 11.98 -13.57 32.11
CA LEU A 10 12.17 -12.80 30.88
C LEU A 10 11.30 -13.41 29.78
N LEU A 11 10.09 -12.88 29.61
CA LEU A 11 9.28 -13.10 28.41
C LEU A 11 9.79 -12.14 27.33
N PRO A 12 10.32 -12.62 26.19
CA PRO A 12 10.46 -11.75 25.03
C PRO A 12 9.05 -11.46 24.51
N PHE A 13 8.70 -10.17 24.48
CA PHE A 13 7.57 -9.68 23.70
C PHE A 13 7.81 -10.06 22.23
N ALA A 14 7.19 -11.15 21.79
CA ALA A 14 7.02 -11.39 20.37
C ALA A 14 6.05 -10.31 19.86
N HIS A 15 6.58 -9.32 19.15
CA HIS A 15 5.76 -8.47 18.29
C HIS A 15 5.14 -9.38 17.23
N LEU A 16 3.93 -9.86 17.51
CA LEU A 16 3.05 -10.41 16.49
C LEU A 16 2.76 -9.28 15.51
N VAL A 17 3.53 -9.20 14.44
CA VAL A 17 3.10 -8.52 13.22
C VAL A 17 1.85 -9.27 12.79
N VAL A 18 0.69 -8.71 13.11
CA VAL A 18 -0.55 -9.11 12.47
C VAL A 18 -0.37 -8.72 11.01
N ALA A 19 0.00 -9.68 10.18
CA ALA A 19 -0.06 -9.51 8.74
C ALA A 19 -1.55 -9.35 8.41
N GLY A 20 -2.01 -8.10 8.35
CA GLY A 20 -3.37 -7.77 7.97
C GLY A 20 -3.63 -8.29 6.56
N SER A 21 -4.69 -9.10 6.41
CA SER A 21 -5.23 -9.44 5.11
C SER A 21 -6.25 -8.38 4.72
N GLY A 22 -6.10 -7.78 3.55
CA GLY A 22 -7.01 -6.80 3.00
C GLY A 22 -7.31 -7.06 1.53
N LEU A 23 -8.47 -6.59 1.10
CA LEU A 23 -8.93 -6.62 -0.28
C LEU A 23 -9.13 -5.19 -0.76
N VAL A 24 -8.68 -4.90 -1.96
CA VAL A 24 -9.02 -3.68 -2.68
C VAL A 24 -9.95 -4.06 -3.80
N ARG A 25 -11.17 -3.53 -3.79
CA ARG A 25 -12.24 -3.82 -4.77
C ARG A 25 -12.46 -2.64 -5.69
N TRP A 26 -12.96 -2.90 -6.89
CA TRP A 26 -13.45 -1.85 -7.77
C TRP A 26 -14.73 -1.24 -7.21
N ALA A 27 -14.72 0.06 -6.90
CA ALA A 27 -15.92 0.79 -6.51
C ALA A 27 -16.69 1.34 -7.72
N TYR A 28 -15.98 1.52 -8.84
CA TYR A 28 -16.50 1.95 -10.13
C TYR A 28 -15.51 1.56 -11.22
N GLY A 29 -15.97 1.53 -12.47
CA GLY A 29 -15.09 1.76 -13.62
C GLY A 29 -15.06 0.63 -14.66
N PRO A 30 -14.59 0.96 -15.88
CA PRO A 30 -14.54 0.06 -17.05
C PRO A 30 -13.47 -1.04 -16.95
N PHE A 31 -12.69 -1.07 -15.87
CA PHE A 31 -11.52 -1.95 -15.69
C PHE A 31 -11.86 -3.25 -14.94
N GLY A 32 -13.09 -3.40 -14.45
CA GLY A 32 -13.59 -4.57 -13.75
C GLY A 32 -15.09 -4.46 -13.47
N THR A 33 -15.70 -5.52 -12.95
CA THR A 33 -17.09 -5.42 -12.47
C THR A 33 -17.10 -4.77 -11.10
N VAL A 34 -18.04 -3.85 -10.86
CA VAL A 34 -18.18 -3.19 -9.55
C VAL A 34 -18.34 -4.23 -8.45
N GLY A 35 -17.57 -4.08 -7.39
CA GLY A 35 -17.52 -5.01 -6.26
C GLY A 35 -16.51 -6.14 -6.40
N ASP A 36 -15.98 -6.39 -7.60
CA ASP A 36 -14.93 -7.38 -7.81
C ASP A 36 -13.66 -6.96 -7.09
N ALA A 37 -12.94 -7.95 -6.55
CA ALA A 37 -11.60 -7.72 -6.05
C ALA A 37 -10.67 -7.33 -7.21
N ALA A 38 -9.95 -6.23 -7.03
CA ALA A 38 -8.87 -5.77 -7.89
C ALA A 38 -7.52 -6.31 -7.40
N PHE A 39 -7.31 -6.24 -6.08
CA PHE A 39 -6.07 -6.68 -5.43
C PHE A 39 -6.34 -7.40 -4.12
N VAL A 40 -5.47 -8.36 -3.82
CA VAL A 40 -5.36 -8.99 -2.50
C VAL A 40 -4.06 -8.53 -1.87
N VAL A 41 -4.12 -8.05 -0.62
CA VAL A 41 -2.97 -7.59 0.14
C VAL A 41 -2.84 -8.43 1.40
N GLU A 42 -1.75 -9.18 1.54
CA GLU A 42 -1.51 -10.01 2.72
C GLU A 42 -0.04 -10.38 2.82
N ASP A 43 0.44 -10.67 4.03
CA ASP A 43 1.80 -11.16 4.29
C ASP A 43 2.91 -10.34 3.59
N GLY A 44 2.77 -9.01 3.56
CA GLY A 44 3.73 -8.11 2.91
C GLY A 44 3.75 -8.23 1.39
N ARG A 45 2.66 -8.64 0.76
CA ARG A 45 2.54 -8.83 -0.69
C ARG A 45 1.26 -8.23 -1.24
N ILE A 46 1.34 -7.80 -2.50
CA ILE A 46 0.19 -7.35 -3.29
C ILE A 46 0.05 -8.32 -4.45
N TYR A 47 -1.11 -8.95 -4.55
CA TYR A 47 -1.48 -9.85 -5.63
C TYR A 47 -2.52 -9.17 -6.50
N GLN A 48 -2.43 -9.44 -7.81
CA GLN A 48 -3.59 -9.22 -8.66
C GLN A 48 -4.68 -10.21 -8.24
N ALA A 49 -5.89 -9.71 -8.02
CA ALA A 49 -7.01 -10.59 -7.67
C ALA A 49 -7.56 -11.29 -8.92
N LEU A 50 -8.02 -12.53 -8.74
CA LEU A 50 -8.75 -13.30 -9.72
C LEU A 50 -10.21 -13.45 -9.27
N GLY A 51 -11.12 -13.03 -10.14
CA GLY A 51 -12.56 -13.11 -9.92
C GLY A 51 -13.09 -12.21 -8.78
N PRO A 52 -14.40 -12.26 -8.51
CA PRO A 52 -15.09 -11.31 -7.65
C PRO A 52 -14.70 -11.40 -6.16
N PHE A 53 -14.18 -12.54 -5.71
CA PHE A 53 -13.99 -12.85 -4.29
C PHE A 53 -12.55 -12.67 -3.79
N GLY A 54 -11.62 -12.20 -4.63
CA GLY A 54 -10.24 -11.98 -4.21
C GLY A 54 -9.43 -13.27 -4.11
N GLN A 55 -9.57 -14.18 -5.07
CA GLN A 55 -8.65 -15.31 -5.17
C GLN A 55 -7.28 -14.77 -5.57
N ARG A 56 -6.21 -15.30 -4.95
CA ARG A 56 -4.84 -14.86 -5.24
C ARG A 56 -4.49 -15.20 -6.69
N GLY A 57 -4.20 -14.18 -7.48
CA GLY A 57 -3.50 -14.30 -8.75
C GLY A 57 -1.98 -14.19 -8.55
N PRO A 58 -1.23 -13.79 -9.58
CA PRO A 58 0.20 -13.59 -9.45
C PRO A 58 0.52 -12.44 -8.48
N CYS A 59 1.57 -12.63 -7.68
CA CYS A 59 2.15 -11.56 -6.88
C CYS A 59 2.73 -10.49 -7.82
N ILE A 60 2.37 -9.22 -7.59
CA ILE A 60 2.87 -8.09 -8.37
C ILE A 60 3.89 -7.27 -7.58
N TYR A 61 3.73 -7.18 -6.27
CA TYR A 61 4.65 -6.47 -5.39
C TYR A 61 4.91 -7.22 -4.09
N VAL A 62 6.12 -7.05 -3.58
CA VAL A 62 6.53 -7.45 -2.23
C VAL A 62 6.92 -6.17 -1.50
N PHE A 63 6.42 -5.95 -0.30
CA PHE A 63 6.66 -4.73 0.45
C PHE A 63 7.03 -4.99 1.91
N THR A 64 7.79 -4.05 2.46
CA THR A 64 8.08 -3.90 3.89
C THR A 64 7.40 -2.63 4.40
N GLU A 65 7.78 -2.16 5.58
CA GLU A 65 7.27 -0.89 6.11
C GLU A 65 7.69 0.33 5.27
N GLU A 66 8.85 0.26 4.62
CA GLU A 66 9.43 1.41 3.90
C GLU A 66 9.67 1.14 2.41
N GLU A 67 9.78 -0.11 1.97
CA GLU A 67 10.26 -0.43 0.63
C GLU A 67 9.30 -1.37 -0.09
N VAL A 68 9.14 -1.15 -1.39
CA VAL A 68 8.28 -1.92 -2.27
C VAL A 68 9.11 -2.38 -3.46
N PHE A 69 9.01 -3.65 -3.78
CA PHE A 69 9.73 -4.31 -4.86
C PHE A 69 8.73 -4.93 -5.81
N HIS A 70 9.01 -4.85 -7.10
CA HIS A 70 8.34 -5.71 -8.08
C HIS A 70 8.59 -7.17 -7.72
N SER A 71 7.58 -8.02 -7.85
CA SER A 71 7.79 -9.46 -7.75
C SER A 71 8.54 -9.98 -8.98
N GLN A 72 9.51 -10.88 -8.81
CA GLN A 72 10.18 -11.57 -9.93
C GLN A 72 9.37 -12.74 -10.48
N ASP A 73 8.44 -13.27 -9.68
CA ASP A 73 7.63 -14.44 -10.01
C ASP A 73 6.21 -14.30 -9.45
N ALA A 74 5.34 -15.28 -9.73
CA ALA A 74 3.97 -15.28 -9.23
C ALA A 74 3.86 -15.49 -7.71
N PHE A 75 4.93 -15.93 -7.04
CA PHE A 75 4.92 -16.34 -5.62
C PHE A 75 5.38 -15.22 -4.67
N GLY A 76 5.97 -14.15 -5.19
CA GLY A 76 6.42 -13.02 -4.38
C GLY A 76 7.90 -13.07 -4.06
N THR A 77 8.75 -13.57 -4.97
CA THR A 77 10.20 -13.39 -4.84
C THR A 77 10.58 -11.93 -5.09
N LYS A 78 11.33 -11.33 -4.16
CA LYS A 78 11.74 -9.92 -4.20
C LYS A 78 12.55 -9.58 -5.45
N GLY A 79 12.07 -8.63 -6.26
CA GLY A 79 12.71 -8.17 -7.49
C GLY A 79 13.34 -6.79 -7.41
N GLN A 80 13.22 -6.04 -8.51
CA GLN A 80 13.69 -4.66 -8.60
C GLN A 80 12.88 -3.75 -7.66
N GLY A 81 13.52 -2.73 -7.08
CA GLY A 81 12.82 -1.72 -6.29
C GLY A 81 11.81 -0.97 -7.15
N ALA A 82 10.56 -0.94 -6.69
CA ALA A 82 9.46 -0.23 -7.33
C ALA A 82 9.26 1.14 -6.67
N PHE A 83 9.09 1.14 -5.35
CA PHE A 83 8.81 2.35 -4.58
C PHE A 83 9.48 2.32 -3.20
N ARG A 84 9.71 3.51 -2.63
CA ARG A 84 10.13 3.69 -1.25
C ARG A 84 9.25 4.73 -0.57
N ALA A 85 8.66 4.36 0.56
CA ALA A 85 7.96 5.26 1.45
C ALA A 85 8.97 5.99 2.36
N ASP A 86 8.72 7.27 2.60
CA ASP A 86 9.48 8.11 3.51
C ASP A 86 8.51 9.10 4.14
N GLY A 87 8.01 8.74 5.33
CA GLY A 87 6.86 9.39 5.96
C GLY A 87 5.63 9.35 5.04
N ASP A 88 5.07 10.52 4.77
CA ASP A 88 3.87 10.65 3.94
C ASP A 88 4.16 10.72 2.42
N LYS A 89 5.37 10.39 1.99
CA LYS A 89 5.80 10.49 0.58
C LYS A 89 6.14 9.12 0.03
N LEU A 90 5.73 8.86 -1.22
CA LEU A 90 6.09 7.67 -1.97
C LEU A 90 6.99 8.07 -3.14
N PHE A 91 8.17 7.48 -3.23
CA PHE A 91 9.16 7.73 -4.27
C PHE A 91 9.28 6.52 -5.19
N ARG A 92 9.46 6.74 -6.49
CA ARG A 92 9.87 5.68 -7.42
C ARG A 92 11.29 5.25 -7.08
N CYS A 93 11.53 3.96 -7.08
CA CYS A 93 12.86 3.39 -6.86
C CYS A 93 13.55 3.06 -8.19
N GLN A 94 14.88 2.94 -8.13
CA GLN A 94 15.68 2.40 -9.22
C GLN A 94 16.62 1.29 -8.71
N GLY A 95 16.74 0.23 -9.49
CA GLY A 95 17.61 -0.91 -9.22
C GLY A 95 17.15 -1.81 -8.08
N THR A 96 17.93 -2.85 -7.81
CA THR A 96 17.62 -3.89 -6.81
C THR A 96 17.70 -3.40 -5.37
N PHE A 97 18.44 -2.32 -5.14
CA PHE A 97 18.63 -1.71 -3.81
C PHE A 97 17.62 -0.60 -3.50
N CYS A 98 16.62 -0.40 -4.37
CA CYS A 98 15.59 0.62 -4.20
C CYS A 98 16.17 2.03 -3.94
N THR A 99 17.10 2.46 -4.80
CA THR A 99 17.66 3.82 -4.69
C THR A 99 16.54 4.82 -4.97
N LYS A 100 16.35 5.76 -4.05
CA LYS A 100 15.29 6.77 -4.08
C LYS A 100 15.41 7.65 -5.33
N GLY A 101 14.39 7.62 -6.17
CA GLY A 101 14.27 8.42 -7.39
C GLY A 101 13.27 9.57 -7.25
N ALA A 102 12.52 9.83 -8.33
CA ALA A 102 11.51 10.88 -8.34
C ALA A 102 10.30 10.54 -7.47
N CYS A 103 9.68 11.55 -6.88
CA CYS A 103 8.42 11.42 -6.17
C CYS A 103 7.33 10.85 -7.09
N ALA A 104 6.49 9.98 -6.54
CA ALA A 104 5.29 9.47 -7.19
C ALA A 104 4.05 10.12 -6.58
N LEU A 105 3.89 10.00 -5.26
CA LEU A 105 2.70 10.46 -4.53
C LEU A 105 3.10 11.12 -3.21
N ILE A 106 2.26 12.04 -2.76
CA ILE A 106 2.35 12.71 -1.45
C ILE A 106 1.00 12.58 -0.77
N LEU A 107 0.98 12.02 0.43
CA LEU A 107 -0.20 11.94 1.29
C LEU A 107 -0.21 13.14 2.24
N GLU A 108 -1.32 13.86 2.28
CA GLU A 108 -1.55 14.94 3.25
C GLU A 108 -2.92 14.69 3.91
N GLY A 109 -2.91 14.02 5.06
CA GLY A 109 -4.12 13.56 5.73
C GLY A 109 -4.86 12.52 4.87
N THR A 110 -6.02 12.89 4.33
CA THR A 110 -6.82 12.04 3.43
C THR A 110 -6.58 12.32 1.94
N LYS A 111 -5.77 13.33 1.61
CA LYS A 111 -5.56 13.80 0.24
C LYS A 111 -4.27 13.22 -0.33
N VAL A 112 -4.33 12.67 -1.54
CA VAL A 112 -3.16 12.16 -2.25
C VAL A 112 -2.89 13.05 -3.46
N TYR A 113 -1.69 13.61 -3.52
CA TYR A 113 -1.22 14.46 -4.60
C TYR A 113 -0.21 13.73 -5.47
N ARG A 114 -0.15 14.08 -6.76
CA ARG A 114 0.98 13.70 -7.61
C ARG A 114 2.21 14.47 -7.16
N GLY A 115 3.31 13.76 -6.95
CA GLY A 115 4.59 14.35 -6.62
C GLY A 115 5.48 14.46 -7.86
N GLU A 116 6.24 15.55 -7.95
CA GLU A 116 7.20 15.77 -9.04
C GLU A 116 8.63 15.99 -8.52
N GLY A 117 9.59 15.48 -9.28
CA GLY A 117 11.03 15.62 -8.99
C GLY A 117 11.52 14.90 -7.73
N ALA A 118 12.80 15.05 -7.41
CA ALA A 118 13.43 14.42 -6.25
C ALA A 118 13.03 15.07 -4.91
N PHE A 119 12.54 16.31 -4.93
CA PHE A 119 12.15 17.07 -3.74
C PHE A 119 10.68 16.89 -3.36
N CYS A 120 9.91 16.11 -4.13
CA CYS A 120 8.44 15.97 -3.97
C CYS A 120 7.72 17.32 -3.98
N THR A 121 7.86 18.07 -5.09
CA THR A 121 7.00 19.24 -5.28
C THR A 121 5.58 18.75 -5.52
N ARG A 122 4.63 19.32 -4.78
CA ARG A 122 3.21 18.99 -4.87
C ARG A 122 2.64 19.54 -6.19
N SER A 123 2.05 18.65 -6.98
CA SER A 123 1.30 18.98 -8.20
C SER A 123 -0.21 18.88 -7.92
N ASP A 124 -1.01 18.48 -8.89
CA ASP A 124 -2.45 18.30 -8.72
C ASP A 124 -2.81 17.12 -7.81
N GLY A 125 -3.99 17.22 -7.20
CA GLY A 125 -4.66 16.10 -6.55
C GLY A 125 -4.79 14.92 -7.49
N ALA A 126 -4.55 13.72 -6.96
CA ALA A 126 -4.72 12.46 -7.66
C ALA A 126 -5.89 11.67 -7.10
N PHE A 127 -5.94 11.56 -5.76
CA PHE A 127 -6.92 10.74 -5.07
C PHE A 127 -7.35 11.37 -3.76
N LEU A 128 -8.54 11.00 -3.29
CA LEU A 128 -9.03 11.31 -1.95
C LEU A 128 -9.44 10.00 -1.27
N ILE A 129 -8.89 9.76 -0.09
CA ILE A 129 -9.17 8.58 0.74
C ILE A 129 -10.19 9.00 1.81
N ASP A 130 -11.44 8.59 1.66
CA ASP A 130 -12.50 8.88 2.63
C ASP A 130 -13.01 7.58 3.26
N GLY A 131 -12.62 7.36 4.51
CA GLY A 131 -12.84 6.09 5.21
C GLY A 131 -12.20 4.94 4.46
N ASN A 132 -13.04 4.04 3.94
CA ASN A 132 -12.59 2.85 3.19
C ASN A 132 -12.73 3.01 1.67
N THR A 133 -13.07 4.19 1.16
CA THR A 133 -13.32 4.41 -0.27
C THR A 133 -12.28 5.38 -0.81
N VAL A 134 -11.69 5.04 -1.97
CA VAL A 134 -10.77 5.91 -2.70
C VAL A 134 -11.50 6.52 -3.88
N PHE A 135 -11.46 7.84 -3.95
CA PHE A 135 -12.01 8.62 -5.04
C PHE A 135 -10.88 9.14 -5.91
N LEU A 136 -11.15 9.23 -7.22
CA LEU A 136 -10.40 10.16 -8.06
C LEU A 136 -10.59 11.57 -7.54
N ALA A 137 -9.54 12.36 -7.69
CA ALA A 137 -9.58 13.75 -7.34
C ALA A 137 -8.74 14.58 -8.30
N GLU A 138 -9.12 15.83 -8.46
CA GLU A 138 -8.49 16.73 -9.42
C GLU A 138 -8.25 18.12 -8.83
N GLY A 139 -7.29 18.82 -9.44
CA GLY A 139 -6.90 20.18 -9.10
C GLY A 139 -6.16 20.30 -7.77
N PRO A 140 -5.77 21.53 -7.38
CA PRO A 140 -4.91 21.78 -6.23
C PRO A 140 -5.61 21.56 -4.88
N PHE A 141 -6.95 21.55 -4.86
CA PHE A 141 -7.75 21.38 -3.64
C PHE A 141 -8.28 19.96 -3.45
N VAL A 142 -8.02 19.06 -4.40
CA VAL A 142 -8.44 17.64 -4.36
C VAL A 142 -9.96 17.53 -4.36
N HIS A 143 -10.59 18.06 -5.41
CA HIS A 143 -12.02 17.96 -5.59
C HIS A 143 -12.40 16.51 -5.89
N ARG A 144 -13.23 15.92 -5.03
CA ARG A 144 -13.71 14.54 -5.14
C ARG A 144 -14.54 14.37 -6.42
N THR A 145 -14.24 13.33 -7.19
CA THR A 145 -15.03 12.90 -8.33
C THR A 145 -15.55 11.48 -8.11
N ASP A 146 -15.14 10.51 -8.92
CA ASP A 146 -15.67 9.15 -8.91
C ASP A 146 -14.96 8.26 -7.89
N ALA A 147 -15.72 7.42 -7.18
CA ALA A 147 -15.16 6.39 -6.31
C ALA A 147 -14.55 5.26 -7.15
N ILE A 148 -13.24 5.06 -7.13
CA ILE A 148 -12.58 4.04 -7.96
C ILE A 148 -12.31 2.74 -7.22
N LEU A 149 -12.01 2.80 -5.92
CA LEU A 149 -11.66 1.63 -5.13
C LEU A 149 -12.37 1.63 -3.79
N GLN A 150 -12.62 0.43 -3.27
CA GLN A 150 -13.08 0.19 -1.91
C GLN A 150 -12.11 -0.76 -1.20
N VAL A 151 -11.60 -0.32 -0.06
CA VAL A 151 -10.69 -1.09 0.81
C VAL A 151 -11.53 -1.88 1.82
N VAL A 152 -11.24 -3.16 1.97
CA VAL A 152 -11.89 -4.05 2.93
C VAL A 152 -10.82 -4.77 3.73
N GLY A 153 -10.89 -4.67 5.06
CA GLY A 153 -9.84 -5.20 5.95
C GLY A 153 -8.66 -4.24 6.09
N ASP A 154 -7.55 -4.76 6.59
CA ASP A 154 -6.38 -3.96 6.96
C ASP A 154 -5.37 -3.93 5.82
N VAL A 155 -5.46 -2.89 4.98
CA VAL A 155 -4.46 -2.63 3.93
C VAL A 155 -3.47 -1.57 4.42
N PRO A 156 -2.17 -1.90 4.57
CA PRO A 156 -1.16 -0.92 4.94
C PRO A 156 -1.10 0.25 3.95
N MET A 157 -0.88 1.46 4.45
CA MET A 157 -0.89 2.67 3.61
C MET A 157 0.16 2.61 2.49
N ILE A 158 1.34 2.03 2.74
CA ILE A 158 2.37 1.83 1.69
C ILE A 158 1.86 0.94 0.54
N ALA A 159 1.08 -0.11 0.87
CA ALA A 159 0.48 -0.99 -0.14
C ALA A 159 -0.63 -0.25 -0.91
N LEU A 160 -1.48 0.50 -0.21
CA LEU A 160 -2.52 1.32 -0.86
C LEU A 160 -1.90 2.36 -1.80
N LEU A 161 -0.92 3.14 -1.35
CA LEU A 161 -0.24 4.14 -2.18
C LEU A 161 0.49 3.50 -3.36
N THR A 162 1.05 2.30 -3.20
CA THR A 162 1.65 1.53 -4.31
C THR A 162 0.61 1.18 -5.37
N ILE A 163 -0.56 0.68 -4.95
CA ILE A 163 -1.67 0.38 -5.86
C ILE A 163 -2.08 1.66 -6.60
N LEU A 164 -2.28 2.76 -5.89
CA LEU A 164 -2.68 4.04 -6.47
C LEU A 164 -1.62 4.62 -7.42
N ALA A 165 -0.33 4.40 -7.16
CA ALA A 165 0.74 4.86 -8.05
C ALA A 165 0.81 4.07 -9.37
N GLY A 166 0.17 2.90 -9.44
CA GLY A 166 0.09 2.05 -10.63
C GLY A 166 -1.21 2.15 -11.42
N LEU A 167 -2.20 2.93 -10.95
CA LEU A 167 -3.45 3.24 -11.66
C LEU A 167 -3.27 4.45 -12.58
#